data_AF-A0A2R7MCS1-F1
#
_entry.id   AF-A0A2R7MCS1-F1
#
_cell.length_a   1.000
_cell.length_b   1.000
_cell.length_c   1.000
_cell.angle_alpha   90.00
_cell.angle_beta   90.00
_cell.angle_gamma   90.00
#
_symmetry.space_group_name_H-M   'P 1'
#
loop_
_entity.id
_entity.type
_entity.pdbx_description
1 polymer ?
#
loop_
_entity_poly.entity_id
_entity_poly.type
_entity_poly.pdbx_seq_one_letter_code
_entity_poly.pdbx_strand_id
1 'polypeptide(L)' 'METLAKKLKLKRETVYQSIAKKHNTEAEYVGKIARGERTPVRGKGLKILNELKELTNQNK' A
#
# COMPACT_ATOMS: atom_id res chain seq x y z
N MET A 1 -17.01 1.73 28.43
CA MET A 1 -16.61 0.34 28.11
C MET A 1 -16.13 0.31 26.67
N GLU A 2 -14.83 0.12 26.43
CA GLU A 2 -14.31 0.00 25.05
C GLU A 2 -14.67 -1.37 24.47
N THR A 3 -15.39 -1.37 23.36
CA THR A 3 -15.80 -2.61 22.68
C THR A 3 -14.66 -3.19 21.86
N LEU A 4 -14.66 -4.53 21.68
CA LEU A 4 -13.70 -5.22 20.80
C LEU A 4 -13.69 -4.63 19.38
N ALA A 5 -14.84 -4.17 18.89
CA ALA A 5 -14.96 -3.48 17.60
C ALA A 5 -14.14 -2.17 17.53
N LYS A 6 -14.05 -1.39 18.62
CA LYS A 6 -13.19 -0.19 18.68
C LYS A 6 -11.70 -0.55 18.63
N LYS A 7 -11.30 -1.62 19.35
CA LYS A 7 -9.91 -2.13 19.34
C LYS A 7 -9.51 -2.70 17.97
N LEU A 8 -10.44 -3.32 17.25
CA LEU A 8 -10.22 -3.87 15.91
C LEU A 8 -10.23 -2.80 14.80
N LYS A 9 -11.00 -1.70 14.95
CA LYS A 9 -10.98 -0.58 14.00
C LYS A 9 -9.60 0.06 13.87
N LEU A 10 -8.81 0.08 14.95
CA LEU A 10 -7.44 0.59 14.97
C LEU A 10 -6.44 -0.29 14.19
N LYS A 11 -6.79 -1.54 13.90
CA LYS A 11 -5.93 -2.51 13.19
C LYS A 11 -6.20 -2.59 11.68
N ARG A 12 -7.07 -1.74 11.12
CA ARG A 12 -7.35 -1.77 9.67
C ARG A 12 -6.11 -1.32 8.90
N GLU A 13 -5.39 -2.29 8.35
CA GLU A 13 -4.25 -2.06 7.47
C GLU A 13 -4.74 -1.38 6.18
N THR A 14 -4.11 -0.28 5.80
CA THR A 14 -4.43 0.41 4.55
C THR A 14 -3.82 -0.33 3.36
N VAL A 15 -4.37 -0.11 2.16
CA VAL A 15 -3.83 -0.72 0.92
C VAL A 15 -2.32 -0.49 0.78
N TYR A 16 -1.85 0.74 1.08
CA TYR A 16 -0.42 1.05 1.05
C TYR A 16 0.37 0.31 2.13
N GLN A 17 -0.18 0.13 3.33
CA GLN A 17 0.46 -0.65 4.38
C GLN A 17 0.55 -2.14 4.02
N SER A 18 -0.49 -2.73 3.43
CA SER A 18 -0.48 -4.13 3.00
C SER A 18 0.53 -4.38 1.87
N ILE A 19 0.59 -3.50 0.86
CA ILE A 19 1.61 -3.55 -0.19
C ILE A 19 3.00 -3.35 0.41
N ALA A 20 3.13 -2.41 1.34
CA ALA A 20 4.40 -2.13 2.00
C ALA A 20 4.95 -3.35 2.75
N LYS A 21 4.08 -4.05 3.50
CA LYS A 21 4.41 -5.29 4.19
C LYS A 21 4.81 -6.41 3.23
N LYS A 22 4.08 -6.57 2.13
CA LYS A 22 4.37 -7.58 1.09
C LYS A 22 5.75 -7.38 0.45
N HIS A 23 6.15 -6.13 0.22
CA HIS A 23 7.44 -5.78 -0.37
C HIS A 23 8.50 -5.40 0.65
N ASN A 24 8.30 -5.71 1.94
CA ASN A 24 9.21 -5.34 3.04
C ASN A 24 9.72 -3.88 2.89
N THR A 25 8.78 -2.94 2.85
CA THR A 25 9.02 -1.51 2.63
C THR A 25 8.11 -0.69 3.51
N GLU A 26 8.26 0.65 3.44
CA GLU A 26 7.40 1.57 4.16
C GLU A 26 6.18 2.00 3.34
N ALA A 27 5.06 2.23 4.02
CA ALA A 27 3.82 2.72 3.39
C ALA A 27 4.01 4.09 2.74
N GLU A 28 4.87 4.95 3.32
CA GLU A 28 5.22 6.24 2.72
C GLU A 28 5.89 6.06 1.35
N TYR A 29 6.82 5.10 1.23
CA TYR A 29 7.48 4.79 -0.02
C TYR A 29 6.49 4.33 -1.10
N VAL A 30 5.53 3.47 -0.73
CA VAL A 30 4.44 3.05 -1.62
C VAL A 30 3.57 4.25 -2.03
N GLY A 31 3.25 5.14 -1.08
CA GLY A 31 2.49 6.36 -1.33
C GLY A 31 3.19 7.32 -2.30
N LYS A 32 4.50 7.50 -2.18
CA LYS A 32 5.31 8.30 -3.13
C LYS A 32 5.25 7.74 -4.54
N ILE A 33 5.22 6.42 -4.68
CA ILE A 33 5.05 5.75 -5.98
C ILE A 33 3.64 5.98 -6.52
N ALA A 34 2.61 5.79 -5.69
CA ALA A 34 1.21 5.98 -6.09
C ALA A 34 0.91 7.41 -6.54
N ARG A 35 1.48 8.43 -5.88
CA ARG A 35 1.31 9.85 -6.22
C ARG A 35 2.16 10.32 -7.40
N GLY A 36 3.06 9.47 -7.93
CA GLY A 36 3.98 9.85 -9.00
C GLY A 36 5.17 10.72 -8.55
N GLU A 37 5.31 10.99 -7.25
CA GLU A 37 6.50 11.66 -6.66
C GLU A 37 7.77 10.82 -6.86
N ARG A 38 7.61 9.50 -7.03
CA ARG A 38 8.70 8.59 -7.36
C ARG A 38 8.27 7.58 -8.43
N THR A 39 8.98 7.55 -9.55
CA THR A 39 8.75 6.57 -10.63
C THR A 39 9.90 5.56 -10.71
N PRO A 40 9.79 4.42 -9.98
CA PRO A 40 10.83 3.40 -10.02
C PRO A 40 10.82 2.66 -11.35
N VAL A 41 11.99 2.54 -11.96
CA VAL A 41 12.18 1.86 -13.27
C VAL A 41 12.66 0.41 -13.15
N ARG A 42 13.11 -0.03 -11.97
CA ARG A 42 13.64 -1.39 -11.74
C ARG A 42 13.44 -1.88 -10.30
N GLY A 43 13.64 -3.18 -10.11
CA GLY A 43 13.68 -3.82 -8.80
C GLY A 43 12.34 -3.77 -8.05
N LYS A 44 12.42 -3.67 -6.72
CA LYS A 44 11.27 -3.69 -5.81
C LYS A 44 10.25 -2.56 -6.09
N GLY A 45 10.75 -1.37 -6.40
CA GLY A 45 9.87 -0.23 -6.70
C GLY A 45 9.01 -0.48 -7.95
N LEU A 46 9.57 -1.10 -8.98
CA LEU A 46 8.82 -1.45 -10.19
C LEU A 46 7.72 -2.47 -9.89
N LYS A 47 8.01 -3.46 -9.03
CA LYS A 47 6.99 -4.44 -8.58
C LYS A 47 5.83 -3.75 -7.85
N ILE A 48 6.13 -2.81 -6.95
CA ILE A 48 5.12 -2.01 -6.24
C ILE A 48 4.28 -1.18 -7.23
N LEU A 49 4.92 -0.53 -8.20
CA LEU A 49 4.22 0.26 -9.21
C LEU A 49 3.26 -0.60 -10.05
N ASN A 50 3.67 -1.80 -10.44
CA ASN A 50 2.82 -2.73 -11.20
C ASN A 50 1.62 -3.20 -10.36
N GLU A 51 1.83 -3.55 -9.09
CA GLU A 51 0.75 -3.97 -8.19
C GLU A 51 -0.27 -2.84 -7.94
N LEU A 52 0.20 -1.60 -7.79
CA LEU A 52 -0.68 -0.43 -7.70
C LEU A 52 -1.51 -0.21 -8.98
N LYS A 53 -0.92 -0.45 -10.16
CA LYS A 53 -1.64 -0.38 -11.44
C LYS A 53 -2.68 -1.48 -11.57
N GLU A 54 -2.35 -2.71 -11.20
CA GLU A 54 -3.28 -3.85 -11.19
C GLU A 54 -4.50 -3.58 -10.30
N LEU A 55 -4.28 -3.07 -9.08
CA LEU A 55 -5.35 -2.71 -8.16
C LEU A 55 -6.26 -1.61 -8.71
N THR A 56 -5.70 -0.66 -9.45
CA THR A 56 -6.49 0.42 -10.08
C THR A 56 -7.30 -0.11 -11.26
N ASN A 57 -6.76 -1.06 -12.03
CA ASN A 57 -7.47 -1.68 -13.16
C ASN A 57 -8.57 -2.65 -12.73
N GLN A 58 -8.46 -3.28 -11.55
CA GLN A 58 -9.51 -4.16 -11.00
C GLN A 58 -10.75 -3.39 -10.51
N ASN A 59 -10.62 -2.08 -10.27
CA ASN A 59 -11.73 -1.20 -9.85
C ASN A 59 -12.43 -0.50 -11.02
N LYS A 60 -12.17 -0.95 -12.26
CA LYS A 60 -12.77 -0.41 -13.48
C LYS A 60 -13.84 -1.36 -14.01
#